data_AF-A0A7C6W076-F1
#
_entry.id   AF-A0A7C6W076-F1
#
_cell.length_a   1.000
_cell.length_b   1.000
_cell.length_c   1.000
_cell.angle_alpha   90.00
_cell.angle_beta   90.00
_cell.angle_gamma   90.00
#
_symmetry.space_group_name_H-M   'P 1'
#
loop_
_entity.id
_entity.type
_entity.pdbx_description
1 polymer ?
#
loop_
_entity_poly.entity_id
_entity_poly.type
_entity_poly.pdbx_seq_one_letter_code
_entity_poly.pdbx_strand_id
1 'polypeptide(L)'
;MIDKDAYIKKLEAEIELGQAKLAELKAQAKSKLADGSIEYEKKVAEAEEMFEALKAKMKELGDAGESAWEHLKDGVEKTWDTLSATIRDSVAKLKG
;
A
#
# COMPACT_ATOMS: atom_id res chain seq x y z
N MET A 1 -2.77 -16.70 21.64
CA MET A 1 -2.02 -15.44 21.68
C MET A 1 -2.10 -14.89 20.26
N ILE A 2 -2.63 -13.68 20.05
CA ILE A 2 -2.50 -13.06 18.73
C ILE A 2 -1.01 -12.67 18.64
N ASP A 3 -0.23 -13.40 17.85
CA ASP A 3 1.17 -13.08 17.61
C ASP A 3 1.23 -11.78 16.81
N LYS A 4 1.22 -10.65 17.52
CA LYS A 4 1.29 -9.29 16.95
C LYS A 4 2.44 -9.19 15.95
N ASP A 5 3.59 -9.79 16.28
CA ASP A 5 4.76 -9.86 15.40
C ASP A 5 4.47 -10.63 14.10
N ALA A 6 3.77 -11.75 14.18
CA ALA A 6 3.42 -12.53 12.98
C ALA A 6 2.43 -11.75 12.09
N TYR A 7 1.49 -11.04 12.72
CA TYR A 7 0.55 -10.18 12.02
C TYR A 7 1.24 -9.00 11.33
N ILE A 8 2.13 -8.29 12.05
CA ILE A 8 2.90 -7.16 11.50
C ILE A 8 3.75 -7.63 10.32
N LYS A 9 4.52 -8.71 10.47
CA LYS A 9 5.35 -9.28 9.40
C LYS A 9 4.54 -9.66 8.16
N LYS A 10 3.36 -10.28 8.37
CA LYS A 10 2.48 -10.65 7.25
C LYS A 10 2.05 -9.40 6.48
N LEU A 11 1.59 -8.40 7.20
CA LEU A 11 1.06 -7.19 6.59
C LEU A 11 2.19 -6.37 5.94
N GLU A 12 3.40 -6.33 6.53
CA GLU A 12 4.60 -5.73 5.92
C GLU A 12 4.91 -6.38 4.57
N ALA A 13 4.88 -7.71 4.49
CA ALA A 13 5.10 -8.43 3.25
C ALA A 13 4.02 -8.12 2.19
N GLU A 14 2.75 -7.98 2.59
CA GLU A 14 1.67 -7.58 1.68
C GLU A 14 1.88 -6.16 1.14
N ILE A 15 2.32 -5.23 1.98
CA ILE A 15 2.67 -3.85 1.62
C ILE A 15 3.84 -3.83 0.64
N GLU A 16 4.94 -4.52 0.93
CA GLU A 16 6.09 -4.60 0.03
C GLU A 16 5.70 -5.16 -1.35
N LEU A 17 4.85 -6.20 -1.36
CA LEU A 17 4.34 -6.78 -2.59
C LEU A 17 3.44 -5.81 -3.38
N GLY A 18 2.62 -5.01 -2.69
CA GLY A 18 1.84 -3.94 -3.30
C GLY A 18 2.74 -2.86 -3.91
N GLN A 19 3.79 -2.46 -3.19
CA GLN A 19 4.73 -1.43 -3.61
C GLN A 19 5.51 -1.87 -4.86
N ALA A 20 5.92 -3.14 -4.91
CA ALA A 20 6.53 -3.74 -6.08
C ALA A 20 5.59 -3.76 -7.30
N LYS A 21 4.31 -4.12 -7.09
CA LYS A 21 3.29 -4.07 -8.16
C LYS A 21 3.10 -2.64 -8.68
N LEU A 22 3.03 -1.66 -7.79
CA LEU A 22 2.90 -0.25 -8.19
C LEU A 22 4.10 0.20 -9.05
N ALA A 23 5.31 -0.16 -8.67
CA ALA A 23 6.52 0.14 -9.44
C ALA A 23 6.50 -0.54 -10.82
N GLU A 24 6.06 -1.80 -10.90
CA GLU A 24 5.89 -2.51 -12.17
C GLU A 24 4.86 -1.80 -13.07
N LEU A 25 3.74 -1.35 -12.50
CA LEU A 25 2.72 -0.62 -13.23
C LEU A 25 3.20 0.74 -13.71
N LYS A 26 3.97 1.47 -12.88
CA LYS A 26 4.64 2.72 -13.25
C LYS A 26 5.55 2.51 -14.47
N ALA A 27 6.33 1.43 -14.48
CA ALA A 27 7.19 1.09 -15.61
C ALA A 27 6.39 0.73 -16.87
N GLN A 28 5.34 -0.09 -16.74
CA GLN A 28 4.45 -0.45 -17.85
C GLN A 28 3.72 0.76 -18.43
N ALA A 29 3.21 1.65 -17.56
CA ALA A 29 2.56 2.89 -17.95
C ALA A 29 3.52 3.79 -18.71
N LYS A 30 4.75 3.98 -18.23
CA LYS A 30 5.80 4.75 -18.95
C LYS A 30 6.14 4.15 -20.32
N SER A 31 6.11 2.82 -20.45
CA SER A 31 6.36 2.15 -21.73
C SER A 31 5.19 2.25 -22.71
N LYS A 32 3.94 2.24 -22.22
CA LYS A 32 2.73 2.30 -23.07
C LYS A 32 2.31 3.74 -23.40
N LEU A 33 2.56 4.67 -22.50
CA LEU A 33 2.15 6.08 -22.60
C LEU A 33 3.38 6.91 -22.94
N ALA A 34 3.77 6.93 -24.22
CA ALA A 34 4.75 7.89 -24.73
C ALA A 34 4.28 9.36 -24.56
N ASP A 35 2.99 9.57 -24.29
CA ASP A 35 2.33 10.89 -24.19
C ASP A 35 1.93 11.32 -22.77
N GLY A 36 2.64 10.87 -21.73
CA GLY A 36 2.61 11.58 -20.44
C GLY A 36 1.24 11.66 -19.76
N SER A 37 0.76 10.55 -19.19
CA SER A 37 -0.31 10.67 -18.20
C SER A 37 0.26 11.20 -16.89
N ILE A 38 0.31 12.53 -16.76
CA ILE A 38 0.51 13.26 -15.49
C ILE A 38 -0.43 12.70 -14.41
N GLU A 39 -1.66 12.33 -14.79
CA GLU A 39 -2.62 11.69 -13.89
C GLU A 39 -2.12 10.34 -13.34
N TYR A 40 -1.42 9.55 -14.15
CA TYR A 40 -0.87 8.27 -13.74
C TYR A 40 0.32 8.46 -12.80
N GLU A 41 1.24 9.38 -13.12
CA GLU A 41 2.35 9.72 -12.23
C GLU A 41 1.84 10.27 -10.89
N LYS A 42 0.76 11.06 -10.91
CA LYS A 42 0.10 11.54 -9.69
C LYS A 42 -0.47 10.39 -8.86
N LYS A 43 -1.23 9.46 -9.47
CA LYS A 43 -1.78 8.29 -8.74
C LYS A 43 -0.70 7.39 -8.17
N VAL A 44 0.41 7.22 -8.89
CA VAL A 44 1.56 6.47 -8.38
C VAL A 44 2.22 7.20 -7.21
N ALA A 45 2.41 8.51 -7.30
CA ALA A 45 2.94 9.31 -6.20
C ALA A 45 2.03 9.26 -4.96
N GLU A 46 0.71 9.42 -5.14
CA GLU A 46 -0.28 9.31 -4.07
C GLU A 46 -0.23 7.92 -3.41
N ALA A 47 -0.08 6.86 -4.20
CA ALA A 47 0.07 5.51 -3.68
C ALA A 47 1.41 5.31 -2.95
N GLU A 48 2.52 5.85 -3.45
CA GLU A 48 3.83 5.87 -2.77
C GLU A 48 3.75 6.58 -1.41
N GLU A 49 3.08 7.74 -1.32
CA GLU A 49 2.85 8.44 -0.04
C GLU A 49 2.00 7.62 0.92
N MET A 50 0.95 6.95 0.41
CA MET A 50 0.12 6.04 1.22
C MET A 50 0.93 4.86 1.77
N PHE A 51 1.86 4.29 0.98
CA PHE A 51 2.76 3.22 1.42
C PHE A 51 3.64 3.66 2.59
N GLU A 52 4.23 4.85 2.49
CA GLU A 52 5.08 5.39 3.56
C GLU A 52 4.26 5.71 4.82
N ALA A 53 3.05 6.25 4.67
CA ALA A 53 2.13 6.43 5.79
C ALA A 53 1.73 5.10 6.46
N LEU A 54 1.52 4.05 5.67
CA LEU A 54 1.24 2.69 6.16
C LEU A 54 2.40 2.10 6.95
N LYS A 55 3.63 2.24 6.45
CA LYS A 55 4.85 1.82 7.18
C LYS A 55 5.02 2.57 8.49
N ALA A 56 4.78 3.88 8.50
CA ALA A 56 4.84 4.67 9.72
C ALA A 56 3.82 4.16 10.76
N LYS A 57 2.56 3.97 10.35
CA LYS A 57 1.51 3.44 11.22
C LYS A 57 1.78 2.01 11.70
N MET A 58 2.44 1.19 10.88
CA MET A 58 2.86 -0.16 11.29
C MET A 58 3.92 -0.15 12.38
N LYS A 59 4.88 0.77 12.27
CA LYS A 59 5.88 0.96 13.31
C LYS A 59 5.20 1.36 14.61
N GLU A 60 4.28 2.32 14.56
CA GLU A 60 3.45 2.68 15.71
C GLU A 60 2.62 1.51 16.24
N LEU A 61 2.08 0.66 15.35
CA LEU A 61 1.35 -0.56 15.73
C LEU A 61 2.25 -1.57 16.44
N GLY A 62 3.51 -1.72 16.03
CA GLY A 62 4.49 -2.58 16.69
C GLY A 62 4.91 -2.07 18.07
N ASP A 63 5.05 -0.75 18.22
CA ASP A 63 5.34 -0.10 19.51
C ASP A 63 4.11 -0.02 20.43
N ALA A 64 2.90 -0.33 19.94
CA ALA A 64 1.66 -0.18 20.70
C ALA A 64 1.41 -1.28 21.75
N GLY A 65 1.01 -0.84 22.94
CA GLY A 65 0.45 -1.71 23.99
C GLY A 65 -0.85 -2.40 23.53
N GLU A 66 -1.20 -3.53 24.16
CA GLU A 66 -2.38 -4.35 23.81
C GLU A 66 -3.68 -3.55 23.69
N SER A 67 -3.91 -2.57 24.57
CA SER A 67 -5.13 -1.76 24.58
C SER A 67 -5.27 -0.81 23.37
N ALA A 68 -4.15 -0.35 22.80
CA ALA A 68 -4.15 0.54 21.63
C ALA A 68 -3.96 -0.23 20.31
N TRP A 69 -3.43 -1.45 20.39
CA TRP A 69 -3.08 -2.27 19.24
C TRP A 69 -4.27 -2.57 18.33
N GLU A 70 -5.42 -2.97 18.87
CA GLU A 70 -6.60 -3.28 18.05
C GLU A 70 -7.13 -2.06 17.29
N HIS A 71 -7.11 -0.88 17.92
CA HIS A 71 -7.57 0.34 17.28
C HIS A 71 -6.62 0.80 16.17
N LEU A 72 -5.31 0.73 16.42
CA LEU A 72 -4.30 1.05 15.42
C LEU A 72 -4.33 0.05 14.26
N LYS A 73 -4.52 -1.24 14.55
CA LYS A 73 -4.65 -2.32 13.56
C LYS A 73 -5.78 -2.02 12.59
N ASP A 74 -6.97 -1.71 13.09
CA ASP A 74 -8.14 -1.38 12.26
C ASP A 74 -7.86 -0.17 11.34
N GLY A 75 -7.16 0.85 11.85
CA GLY A 75 -6.72 2.00 11.05
C GLY A 75 -5.72 1.63 9.95
N VAL A 76 -4.76 0.75 10.25
CA VAL A 76 -3.80 0.23 9.27
C VAL A 76 -4.51 -0.61 8.21
N GLU A 77 -5.39 -1.55 8.61
CA GLU A 77 -6.15 -2.41 7.71
C GLU A 77 -7.01 -1.60 6.74
N LYS A 78 -7.76 -0.60 7.22
CA LYS A 78 -8.58 0.27 6.36
C LYS A 78 -7.75 1.05 5.34
N THR A 79 -6.57 1.54 5.76
CA THR A 79 -5.66 2.27 4.87
C THR A 79 -5.11 1.32 3.81
N TRP A 80 -4.71 0.10 4.21
CA TRP A 80 -4.22 -0.94 3.31
C TRP A 80 -5.26 -1.41 2.31
N ASP A 81 -6.50 -1.65 2.75
CA ASP A 81 -7.59 -2.09 1.88
C ASP A 81 -7.88 -1.04 0.80
N THR A 82 -7.93 0.24 1.17
CA THR A 82 -8.15 1.35 0.25
C THR A 82 -7.03 1.45 -0.80
N LEU A 83 -5.77 1.34 -0.34
CA LEU A 83 -4.60 1.36 -1.23
C LEU A 83 -4.60 0.16 -2.18
N SER A 84 -4.83 -1.04 -1.64
CA SER A 84 -4.83 -2.29 -2.43
C SER A 84 -5.94 -2.29 -3.49
N ALA A 85 -7.10 -1.70 -3.19
CA ALA A 85 -8.19 -1.53 -4.13
C ALA A 85 -7.82 -0.56 -5.26
N THR A 86 -7.18 0.57 -4.90
CA THR A 86 -6.72 1.59 -5.86
C THR A 86 -5.66 1.02 -6.82
N ILE A 87 -4.71 0.23 -6.30
CA ILE A 87 -3.71 -0.46 -7.12
C ILE A 87 -4.41 -1.45 -8.05
N ARG A 88 -5.31 -2.29 -7.53
CA ARG A 88 -6.07 -3.26 -8.35
C ARG A 88 -6.85 -2.59 -9.48
N ASP A 89 -7.55 -1.49 -9.19
CA ASP A 89 -8.28 -0.72 -10.21
C ASP A 89 -7.33 -0.14 -11.28
N SER A 90 -6.18 0.40 -10.85
CA SER A 90 -5.16 0.93 -11.76
C SER A 90 -4.54 -0.16 -12.64
N VAL A 91 -4.31 -1.37 -12.10
CA VAL A 91 -3.88 -2.55 -12.87
C VAL A 91 -4.92 -2.93 -13.91
N ALA A 92 -6.19 -2.99 -13.51
CA ALA A 92 -7.28 -3.37 -14.41
C ALA A 92 -7.39 -2.41 -15.60
N LYS A 93 -7.28 -1.10 -15.34
CA LYS A 93 -7.29 -0.05 -16.37
C LYS A 93 -6.09 -0.11 -17.33
N LEU A 94 -4.92 -0.57 -16.88
CA LEU A 94 -3.74 -0.73 -17.75
C LEU A 94 -3.75 -1.99 -18.61
N LYS A 95 -4.53 -3.00 -18.21
CA LYS A 95 -4.70 -4.27 -18.95
C LYS A 95 -5.87 -4.24 -19.94
N GLY A 96 -6.84 -3.34 -19.73
CA GLY A 96 -7.98 -3.11 -20.62
C GLY A 96 -7.65 -2.25 -21.84
#